data_AF-A0A662T9T8-F1
#
_entry.id   AF-A0A662T9T8-F1
#
_cell.length_a   1.000
_cell.length_b   1.000
_cell.length_c   1.000
_cell.angle_alpha   90.00
_cell.angle_beta   90.00
_cell.angle_gamma   90.00
#
_symmetry.space_group_name_H-M   'P 1'
#
loop_
_entity.id
_entity.type
_entity.pdbx_description
1 polymer ?
#
loop_
_entity_poly.entity_id
_entity_poly.type
_entity_poly.pdbx_seq_one_letter_code
_entity_poly.pdbx_strand_id
1 'polypeptide(L)'
;MKSYLAMLLKRIHKEGSFESIFVLGPQGRGKTTYVTLSLYALYKDWDEVFNRYFIMLDDSAIKYLDELVDKRIEDKNFKDYAIFIDDAGVPLQRYKWHDPLNQWLGDVYTLSRAILSGFILATLQPEDILKFFRTKITYRIEVELDPRLPSYKRVAKIQTPYSYGVDKYKT
;
A
#
# COMPACT_ATOMS: atom_id res chain seq x y z
N MET A 1 -4.62 -5.19 19.44
CA MET A 1 -3.59 -5.81 18.58
C MET A 1 -2.52 -4.78 18.25
N LYS A 2 -1.23 -5.04 18.52
CA LYS A 2 -0.13 -4.17 18.08
C LYS A 2 0.33 -4.63 16.70
N SER A 3 -0.09 -3.94 15.64
CA SER A 3 0.43 -4.15 14.29
C SER A 3 1.59 -3.18 14.02
N TYR A 4 2.69 -3.66 13.47
CA TYR A 4 3.80 -2.78 13.08
C TYR A 4 3.37 -1.82 11.97
N LEU A 5 2.69 -2.29 10.93
CA LEU A 5 2.25 -1.43 9.83
C LEU A 5 1.35 -0.29 10.35
N ALA A 6 0.48 -0.57 11.34
CA ALA A 6 -0.29 0.47 11.99
C ALA A 6 0.59 1.49 12.73
N MET A 7 1.62 1.04 13.47
CA MET A 7 2.56 1.95 14.14
C MET A 7 3.35 2.80 13.14
N LEU A 8 3.81 2.19 12.04
CA LEU A 8 4.51 2.85 10.95
C LEU A 8 3.65 3.95 10.33
N LEU A 9 2.40 3.64 9.96
CA LEU A 9 1.46 4.60 9.38
C LEU A 9 1.12 5.74 10.34
N LYS A 10 0.95 5.47 11.64
CA LYS A 10 0.78 6.53 12.65
C LYS A 10 1.97 7.48 12.72
N ARG A 11 3.19 6.93 12.64
CA ARG A 11 4.42 7.74 12.64
C ARG A 11 4.49 8.63 11.40
N ILE A 12 4.33 8.05 10.21
CA ILE A 12 4.35 8.78 8.93
C ILE A 12 3.28 9.88 8.92
N HIS A 13 2.08 9.55 9.41
CA HIS A 13 0.99 10.50 9.50
C HIS A 13 1.30 11.67 10.44
N LYS A 14 1.86 11.40 11.62
CA LYS A 14 2.29 12.45 12.56
C LYS A 14 3.39 13.35 11.98
N GLU A 15 4.26 12.80 11.14
CA GLU A 15 5.32 13.54 10.44
C GLU A 15 4.80 14.33 9.23
N GLY A 16 3.52 14.16 8.85
CA GLY A 16 2.96 14.75 7.63
C GLY A 16 3.58 14.21 6.34
N SER A 17 4.31 13.09 6.40
CA SER A 17 5.01 12.48 5.28
C SER A 17 4.10 11.49 4.52
N PHE A 18 4.59 10.97 3.40
CA PHE A 18 3.90 9.98 2.58
C PHE A 18 4.88 8.86 2.28
N GLU A 19 4.42 7.61 2.35
CA GLU A 19 5.22 6.45 2.02
C GLU A 19 4.44 5.45 1.18
N SER A 20 5.11 4.91 0.15
CA SER A 20 4.59 3.80 -0.64
C SER A 20 5.13 2.49 -0.07
N ILE A 21 4.22 1.54 0.17
CA ILE A 21 4.51 0.33 0.93
C ILE A 21 4.08 -0.88 0.11
N PHE A 22 5.02 -1.77 -0.19
CA PHE A 22 4.72 -3.06 -0.79
C PHE A 22 4.58 -4.12 0.29
N VAL A 23 3.50 -4.89 0.24
CA VAL A 23 3.29 -6.06 1.09
C VAL A 23 3.38 -7.29 0.20
N LEU A 24 4.43 -8.08 0.41
CA LEU A 24 4.82 -9.18 -0.47
C LEU A 24 4.75 -10.51 0.24
N GLY A 25 4.63 -11.56 -0.56
CA GLY A 25 4.60 -12.94 -0.10
C GLY A 25 3.69 -13.79 -0.96
N PRO A 26 3.84 -15.12 -0.92
CA PRO A 26 2.99 -16.05 -1.68
C PRO A 26 1.48 -15.91 -1.39
N GLN A 27 0.65 -16.47 -2.27
CA GLN A 27 -0.80 -16.54 -2.07
C GLN A 27 -1.12 -17.35 -0.80
N GLY A 28 -2.20 -17.00 -0.10
CA GLY A 28 -2.60 -17.67 1.15
C GLY A 28 -1.74 -17.33 2.38
N ARG A 29 -0.66 -16.55 2.22
CA ARG A 29 0.22 -16.11 3.33
C ARG A 29 -0.33 -14.95 4.14
N GLY A 30 -1.53 -14.46 3.82
CA GLY A 30 -2.29 -13.56 4.69
C GLY A 30 -1.85 -12.11 4.64
N LYS A 31 -1.34 -11.68 3.49
CA LYS A 31 -1.02 -10.28 3.19
C LYS A 31 -2.24 -9.39 3.40
N THR A 32 -3.36 -9.74 2.76
CA THR A 32 -4.67 -9.09 2.91
C THR A 32 -5.08 -8.99 4.37
N THR A 33 -5.03 -10.11 5.10
CA THR A 33 -5.37 -10.15 6.54
C THR A 33 -4.45 -9.28 7.37
N TYR A 34 -3.15 -9.29 7.10
CA TYR A 34 -2.18 -8.48 7.81
C TYR A 34 -2.45 -6.98 7.61
N VAL A 35 -2.69 -6.54 6.37
CA VAL A 35 -2.96 -5.13 6.07
C VAL A 35 -4.30 -4.70 6.63
N THR A 36 -5.37 -5.45 6.39
CA THR A 36 -6.71 -5.11 6.89
C THR A 36 -6.77 -5.05 8.42
N LEU A 37 -6.15 -5.98 9.14
CA LEU A 37 -6.03 -5.90 10.60
C LEU A 37 -5.19 -4.69 11.07
N SER A 38 -4.21 -4.29 10.27
CA SER A 38 -3.40 -3.09 10.54
C SER A 38 -4.22 -1.82 10.36
N LEU A 39 -5.00 -1.72 9.29
CA LEU A 39 -5.92 -0.61 9.05
C LEU A 39 -7.01 -0.56 10.12
N TYR A 40 -7.59 -1.69 10.52
CA TYR A 40 -8.54 -1.75 11.62
C TYR A 40 -7.92 -1.24 12.93
N ALA A 41 -6.64 -1.55 13.18
CA ALA A 41 -5.94 -1.02 14.34
C ALA A 41 -5.78 0.52 14.32
N LEU A 42 -5.82 1.15 13.14
CA LEU A 42 -5.80 2.60 12.93
C LEU A 42 -7.20 3.21 13.06
N TYR A 43 -8.13 2.76 12.21
CA TYR A 43 -9.44 3.36 12.02
C TYR A 43 -10.46 2.94 13.07
N LYS A 44 -10.28 1.77 13.70
CA LYS A 44 -11.20 1.17 14.68
C LYS A 44 -12.62 0.86 14.17
N ASP A 45 -12.80 0.93 12.85
CA ASP A 45 -14.05 0.65 12.17
C ASP A 45 -13.75 -0.19 10.93
N TRP A 46 -14.57 -1.22 10.70
CA TRP A 46 -14.44 -2.09 9.53
C TRP A 46 -14.95 -1.42 8.27
N ASP A 47 -15.98 -0.59 8.36
CA ASP A 47 -16.55 0.10 7.20
C ASP A 47 -15.51 1.09 6.65
N GLU A 48 -14.83 1.83 7.54
CA GLU A 48 -13.71 2.70 7.15
C GLU A 48 -12.54 1.90 6.53
N VAL A 49 -12.27 0.68 7.00
CA VAL A 49 -11.23 -0.19 6.41
C VAL A 49 -11.62 -0.62 5.01
N PHE A 50 -12.87 -1.04 4.81
CA PHE A 50 -13.34 -1.53 3.51
C PHE A 50 -13.51 -0.42 2.48
N ASN A 51 -13.86 0.80 2.91
CA ASN A 51 -13.86 1.99 2.04
C ASN A 51 -12.48 2.34 1.48
N ARG A 52 -11.41 1.81 2.08
CA ARG A 52 -10.00 2.02 1.68
C ARG A 52 -9.35 0.79 1.07
N TYR A 53 -10.12 -0.29 0.92
CA TYR A 53 -9.67 -1.58 0.44
C TYR A 53 -10.13 -1.79 -1.00
N PHE A 54 -9.18 -1.87 -1.92
CA PHE A 54 -9.45 -1.98 -3.35
C PHE A 54 -8.81 -3.24 -3.91
N ILE A 55 -9.62 -4.14 -4.48
CA ILE A 55 -9.11 -5.24 -5.33
C ILE A 55 -9.08 -4.79 -6.79
N MET A 56 -10.09 -4.02 -7.16
CA MET A 56 -10.22 -3.38 -8.47
C MET A 56 -10.40 -1.89 -8.27
N LEU A 57 -10.09 -1.12 -9.32
CA LEU A 57 -10.23 0.32 -9.34
C LEU A 57 -11.40 0.68 -10.23
N ASP A 58 -12.59 0.35 -9.71
CA ASP A 58 -13.86 0.66 -10.33
C ASP A 58 -14.35 2.05 -9.92
N ASP A 59 -15.57 2.40 -10.34
CA ASP A 59 -16.20 3.69 -10.04
C ASP A 59 -16.27 4.00 -8.55
N SER A 60 -16.36 2.98 -7.68
CA SER A 60 -16.40 3.18 -6.23
C SER A 60 -15.05 3.63 -5.69
N ALA A 61 -13.95 3.03 -6.18
CA ALA A 61 -12.60 3.44 -5.83
C ALA A 61 -12.29 4.85 -6.36
N ILE A 62 -12.71 5.15 -7.59
CA ILE A 62 -12.58 6.49 -8.19
C ILE A 62 -13.30 7.52 -7.33
N LYS A 63 -14.58 7.29 -7.03
CA LYS A 63 -15.39 8.18 -6.20
C LYS A 63 -14.76 8.42 -4.83
N TYR A 64 -14.28 7.36 -4.17
CA TYR A 64 -13.63 7.51 -2.87
C TYR A 64 -12.37 8.37 -2.95
N LEU A 65 -11.55 8.17 -3.98
CA LEU A 65 -10.33 8.96 -4.18
C LEU A 65 -10.65 10.43 -4.47
N ASP A 66 -11.70 10.71 -5.25
CA ASP A 66 -12.19 12.06 -5.48
C ASP A 66 -12.66 12.72 -4.18
N GLU A 67 -13.42 12.00 -3.33
CA GLU A 67 -13.85 12.49 -2.02
C GLU A 67 -12.66 12.86 -1.10
N LEU A 68 -11.54 12.13 -1.19
CA LEU A 68 -10.31 12.49 -0.45
C LEU A 68 -9.65 13.75 -1.00
N VAL A 69 -9.70 13.96 -2.32
CA VAL A 69 -9.20 15.18 -2.95
C VAL A 69 -10.06 16.38 -2.53
N ASP A 70 -11.38 16.25 -2.53
CA ASP A 70 -12.30 17.30 -2.12
C ASP A 70 -12.05 17.71 -0.65
N LYS A 71 -11.91 16.74 0.26
CA LYS A 71 -11.54 17.00 1.66
C LYS A 71 -10.22 17.75 1.80
N ARG A 72 -9.25 17.50 0.92
CA ARG A 72 -7.97 18.21 0.89
C ARG A 72 -8.10 19.64 0.38
N ILE A 73 -9.01 19.88 -0.55
CA ILE A 73 -9.31 21.22 -1.06
C ILE A 73 -9.98 22.05 0.04
N GLU A 74 -10.91 21.44 0.78
CA GLU A 74 -11.60 22.05 1.92
C GLU A 74 -10.67 22.30 3.11
N ASP A 75 -9.84 21.32 3.46
CA ASP A 75 -8.84 21.42 4.52
C ASP A 75 -7.43 21.10 3.98
N LYS A 76 -6.61 22.14 3.85
CA LYS A 76 -5.20 22.03 3.41
C LYS A 76 -4.31 21.24 4.38
N ASN A 77 -4.79 20.89 5.57
CA ASN A 77 -4.09 20.01 6.50
C ASN A 77 -4.64 18.57 6.48
N PHE A 78 -5.76 18.32 5.79
CA PHE A 78 -6.35 17.00 5.68
C PHE A 78 -5.34 16.01 5.11
N LYS A 79 -5.21 14.89 5.81
CA LYS A 79 -4.45 13.73 5.37
C LYS A 79 -5.12 12.51 5.95
N ASP A 80 -5.33 11.48 5.14
CA ASP A 80 -5.84 10.20 5.60
C ASP A 80 -4.66 9.24 5.84
N TYR A 81 -4.86 8.19 6.66
CA TYR A 81 -3.75 7.31 7.02
C TYR A 81 -3.26 6.51 5.82
N ALA A 82 -4.13 5.77 5.14
CA ALA A 82 -3.71 4.96 4.01
C ALA A 82 -4.86 4.46 3.15
N ILE A 83 -4.54 4.13 1.91
CA ILE A 83 -5.34 3.21 1.09
C ILE A 83 -4.58 1.90 0.89
N PHE A 84 -5.33 0.83 0.60
CA PHE A 84 -4.79 -0.48 0.33
C PHE A 84 -5.36 -1.04 -0.98
N ILE A 85 -4.47 -1.26 -1.95
CA ILE A 85 -4.79 -2.00 -3.17
C ILE A 85 -4.25 -3.43 -3.02
N ASP A 86 -5.16 -4.38 -2.93
CA ASP A 86 -4.88 -5.80 -2.82
C ASP A 86 -4.75 -6.44 -4.21
N ASP A 87 -3.95 -7.51 -4.27
CA ASP A 87 -3.59 -8.20 -5.52
C ASP A 87 -3.27 -7.24 -6.69
N ALA A 88 -2.43 -6.25 -6.41
CA ALA A 88 -2.19 -5.08 -7.26
C ALA A 88 -1.67 -5.42 -8.66
N GLY A 89 -1.22 -6.66 -8.92
CA GLY A 89 -0.88 -7.14 -10.26
C GLY A 89 -2.08 -7.17 -11.23
N VAL A 90 -3.32 -7.25 -10.71
CA VAL A 90 -4.55 -7.19 -11.50
C VAL A 90 -4.86 -5.76 -11.95
N PRO A 91 -5.05 -4.77 -11.06
CA PRO A 91 -5.33 -3.40 -11.46
C PRO A 91 -4.12 -2.69 -12.09
N LEU A 92 -2.88 -2.98 -11.65
CA LEU A 92 -1.66 -2.27 -12.06
C LEU A 92 -0.76 -3.10 -12.97
N GLN A 93 -1.36 -3.93 -13.82
CA GLN A 93 -0.64 -4.87 -14.67
C GLN A 93 0.37 -4.17 -15.59
N ARG A 94 1.62 -4.63 -15.57
CA ARG A 94 2.76 -4.05 -16.32
C ARG A 94 2.49 -3.78 -17.80
N TYR A 95 1.72 -4.65 -18.47
CA TYR A 95 1.47 -4.58 -19.91
C TYR A 95 0.35 -3.62 -20.31
N LYS A 96 -0.38 -3.06 -19.34
CA LYS A 96 -1.54 -2.20 -19.59
C LYS A 96 -1.24 -0.70 -19.38
N TRP A 97 0.00 -0.27 -19.54
CA TRP A 97 0.37 1.14 -19.30
C TRP A 97 -0.36 2.14 -20.22
N HIS A 98 -0.76 1.70 -21.41
CA HIS A 98 -1.52 2.50 -22.37
C HIS A 98 -2.99 2.70 -21.95
N ASP A 99 -3.48 1.90 -21.01
CA ASP A 99 -4.86 1.94 -20.54
C ASP A 99 -5.13 3.28 -19.81
N PRO A 100 -6.17 4.05 -20.20
CA PRO A 100 -6.53 5.30 -19.53
C PRO A 100 -6.67 5.16 -18.00
N LEU A 101 -7.15 4.02 -17.51
CA LEU A 101 -7.27 3.77 -16.07
C LEU A 101 -5.91 3.76 -15.38
N ASN A 102 -4.90 3.17 -16.02
CA ASN A 102 -3.53 3.12 -15.49
C ASN A 102 -2.82 4.47 -15.55
N GLN A 103 -3.17 5.32 -16.53
CA GLN A 103 -2.69 6.71 -16.58
C GLN A 103 -3.30 7.53 -15.46
N TRP A 104 -4.63 7.48 -15.31
CA TRP A 104 -5.36 8.11 -14.20
C TRP A 104 -4.80 7.69 -12.84
N LEU A 105 -4.45 6.42 -12.67
CA LEU A 105 -3.80 5.94 -11.44
C LEU A 105 -2.43 6.54 -11.17
N GLY A 106 -1.67 6.87 -12.22
CA GLY A 106 -0.42 7.61 -12.09
C GLY A 106 -0.65 9.01 -11.50
N ASP A 107 -1.73 9.66 -11.91
CA ASP A 107 -2.14 10.96 -11.39
C ASP A 107 -2.65 10.85 -9.95
N VAL A 108 -3.53 9.88 -9.67
CA VAL A 108 -3.98 9.55 -8.32
C VAL A 108 -2.80 9.27 -7.40
N TYR A 109 -1.82 8.49 -7.83
CA TYR A 109 -0.63 8.22 -7.01
C TYR A 109 0.12 9.50 -6.71
N THR A 110 0.24 10.40 -7.69
CA THR A 110 0.92 11.69 -7.50
C THR A 110 0.16 12.57 -6.51
N LEU A 111 -1.17 12.63 -6.62
CA LEU A 111 -2.05 13.33 -5.68
C LEU A 111 -2.03 12.70 -4.29
N SER A 112 -1.98 11.37 -4.23
CA SER A 112 -1.98 10.59 -2.98
C SER A 112 -0.85 10.99 -2.03
N ARG A 113 0.25 11.53 -2.56
CA ARG A 113 1.36 12.06 -1.76
C ARG A 113 0.96 13.23 -0.85
N ALA A 114 0.01 14.02 -1.31
CA ALA A 114 -0.51 15.17 -0.57
C ALA A 114 -1.63 14.77 0.40
N ILE A 115 -2.44 13.75 0.06
CA ILE A 115 -3.67 13.39 0.78
C ILE A 115 -3.56 12.13 1.65
N LEU A 116 -2.57 11.27 1.46
CA LEU A 116 -2.38 10.03 2.22
C LEU A 116 -1.03 9.99 2.93
N SER A 117 -0.96 9.29 4.04
CA SER A 117 0.31 8.90 4.67
C SER A 117 0.86 7.60 4.09
N GLY A 118 0.00 6.67 3.68
CA GLY A 118 0.40 5.37 3.15
C GLY A 118 -0.31 5.02 1.84
N PHE A 119 0.47 4.59 0.85
CA PHE A 119 -0.05 3.94 -0.36
C PHE A 119 0.38 2.48 -0.35
N ILE A 120 -0.53 1.58 0.04
CA ILE A 120 -0.19 0.18 0.31
C ILE A 120 -0.60 -0.68 -0.89
N LEU A 121 0.36 -1.43 -1.44
CA LEU A 121 0.15 -2.38 -2.53
C LEU A 121 0.50 -3.79 -2.03
N ALA A 122 -0.44 -4.73 -2.08
CA ALA A 122 -0.12 -6.14 -1.89
C ALA A 122 -0.02 -6.86 -3.23
N THR A 123 1.04 -7.64 -3.42
CA THR A 123 1.23 -8.44 -4.64
C THR A 123 2.02 -9.71 -4.35
N LEU A 124 1.89 -10.70 -5.25
CA LEU A 124 2.74 -11.90 -5.28
C LEU A 124 4.13 -11.55 -5.79
N GLN A 125 4.20 -10.83 -6.91
CA GLN A 125 5.43 -10.44 -7.58
C GLN A 125 5.40 -8.93 -7.86
N PRO A 126 6.37 -8.15 -7.33
CA PRO A 126 6.50 -6.75 -7.66
C PRO A 126 6.57 -6.50 -9.18
N GLU A 127 7.20 -7.40 -9.93
CA GLU A 127 7.51 -7.27 -11.36
C GLU A 127 6.28 -7.14 -12.25
N ASP A 128 5.15 -7.67 -11.78
CA ASP A 128 3.84 -7.61 -12.45
C ASP A 128 3.23 -6.22 -12.37
N ILE A 129 3.71 -5.37 -11.46
CA ILE A 129 3.26 -3.99 -11.28
C ILE A 129 4.00 -3.06 -12.25
N LEU A 130 3.27 -2.08 -12.77
CA LEU A 130 3.81 -0.96 -13.55
C LEU A 130 5.08 -0.37 -12.91
N LYS A 131 6.10 -0.14 -13.76
CA LYS A 131 7.44 0.31 -13.34
C LYS A 131 7.38 1.58 -12.48
N PHE A 132 6.47 2.49 -12.80
CA PHE A 132 6.25 3.75 -12.08
C PHE A 132 6.02 3.55 -10.58
N PHE A 133 5.12 2.64 -10.20
CA PHE A 133 4.84 2.34 -8.80
C PHE A 133 6.02 1.63 -8.14
N ARG A 134 6.62 0.66 -8.84
CA ARG A 134 7.78 -0.10 -8.34
C ARG A 134 8.97 0.78 -7.97
N THR A 135 9.28 1.78 -8.79
CA THR A 135 10.44 2.66 -8.56
C THR A 135 10.25 3.63 -7.39
N LYS A 136 9.02 3.77 -6.88
CA LYS A 136 8.67 4.75 -5.85
C LYS A 136 8.31 4.11 -4.50
N ILE A 137 8.55 2.82 -4.34
CA ILE A 137 8.34 2.09 -3.09
C ILE A 137 9.37 2.57 -2.07
N THR A 138 8.92 2.90 -0.85
CA THR A 138 9.82 3.20 0.26
C THR A 138 10.01 2.00 1.18
N TYR A 139 8.94 1.23 1.45
CA TYR A 139 8.99 0.08 2.36
C TYR A 139 8.54 -1.20 1.67
N ARG A 140 9.25 -2.30 1.96
CA ARG A 140 8.85 -3.65 1.56
C ARG A 140 8.59 -4.47 2.81
N ILE A 141 7.38 -4.99 2.94
CA ILE A 141 6.96 -5.83 4.05
C ILE A 141 6.72 -7.23 3.50
N GLU A 142 7.52 -8.20 3.92
CA GLU A 142 7.37 -9.60 3.55
C GLU A 142 6.57 -10.32 4.62
N VAL A 143 5.43 -10.87 4.23
CA VAL A 143 4.57 -11.67 5.11
C VAL A 143 4.89 -13.13 4.89
N GLU A 144 5.52 -13.73 5.89
CA GLU A 144 5.91 -15.14 5.90
C GLU A 144 5.14 -15.90 6.98
N LEU A 145 5.01 -17.22 6.78
CA LEU A 145 4.65 -18.10 7.88
C LEU A 145 5.94 -18.37 8.67
N ASP A 146 5.88 -18.19 9.99
CA ASP A 146 6.99 -18.61 10.84
C ASP A 146 6.88 -20.12 11.06
N PRO A 147 7.83 -20.94 10.58
CA PRO A 147 7.77 -22.38 10.72
C PRO A 147 7.88 -22.84 12.19
N ARG A 148 8.30 -21.96 13.09
CA ARG A 148 8.43 -22.23 14.54
C ARG A 148 7.15 -21.93 15.31
N LEU A 149 6.18 -21.28 14.68
CA LEU A 149 4.89 -20.97 15.26
C LEU A 149 3.81 -21.88 14.65
N PRO A 150 2.69 -22.13 15.36
CA PRO A 150 1.55 -22.82 14.79
C PRO A 150 1.13 -22.17 13.46
N SER A 151 0.68 -22.95 12.49
CA SER A 151 0.43 -22.57 11.08
C SER A 151 -0.45 -21.32 10.85
N TYR A 152 -1.16 -20.86 11.88
CA TYR A 152 -1.98 -19.65 11.86
C TYR A 152 -1.25 -18.36 12.29
N LYS A 153 -0.06 -18.44 12.90
CA LYS A 153 0.72 -17.27 13.33
C LYS A 153 1.64 -16.80 12.19
N ARG A 154 1.41 -15.56 11.77
CA ARG A 154 2.12 -14.91 10.65
C ARG A 154 3.15 -13.93 11.19
N VAL A 155 4.31 -13.83 10.54
CA VAL A 155 5.35 -12.85 10.88
C VAL A 155 5.54 -11.93 9.69
N ALA A 156 5.46 -10.62 9.93
CA ALA A 156 5.77 -9.60 8.95
C ALA A 156 7.22 -9.14 9.16
N LYS A 157 8.08 -9.42 8.18
CA LYS A 157 9.45 -8.90 8.12
C LYS A 157 9.46 -7.63 7.30
N ILE A 158 10.18 -6.60 7.74
CA ILE A 158 10.24 -5.32 7.04
C ILE A 158 11.65 -5.11 6.54
N GLN A 159 11.74 -4.89 5.25
CA GLN A 159 12.93 -4.41 4.57
C GLN A 159 12.75 -2.91 4.33
N THR A 160 13.57 -2.11 5.01
CA THR A 160 13.77 -0.67 4.72
C THR A 160 14.72 -0.54 3.51
N PRO A 161 14.75 0.60 2.80
CA PRO A 161 14.66 0.64 1.34
C PRO A 161 15.76 -0.13 0.58
N TYR A 162 15.30 -0.66 -0.56
CA TYR A 162 16.10 -1.00 -1.74
C TYR A 162 17.02 0.18 -2.09
N SER A 163 18.32 0.02 -1.89
CA SER A 163 19.31 0.86 -2.56
C SER A 163 19.29 0.51 -4.05
N TYR A 164 18.46 1.18 -4.85
CA TYR A 164 18.69 1.21 -6.28
C TYR A 164 19.98 2.01 -6.52
N GLY A 165 21.11 1.28 -6.52
CA GLY A 165 22.43 1.83 -6.83
C GLY A 165 23.45 1.74 -5.69
N VAL A 166 23.82 0.53 -5.25
CA VAL A 166 25.24 0.19 -5.09
C VAL A 166 25.42 -1.25 -5.56
N ASP A 167 26.08 -1.37 -6.70
CA ASP A 167 26.55 -2.60 -7.31
C ASP A 167 27.35 -3.42 -6.27
N LYS A 168 26.99 -4.68 -6.03
CA LYS A 168 27.78 -5.60 -5.17
C LYS A 168 28.33 -6.81 -5.93
N TYR A 169 28.48 -6.67 -7.25
CA TYR A 169 29.44 -7.46 -8.02
C TYR A 169 30.53 -6.57 -8.63
N LYS A 170 31.30 -5.88 -7.79
CA LYS A 170 32.71 -5.57 -8.10
C LYS A 170 33.55 -5.72 -6.83
N THR A 171 34.49 -6.65 -6.96
CA THR A 171 35.78 -6.82 -6.25
C THR A 171 36.30 -5.60 -5.51
#